data_AF-I0X892-F1
#
_entry.id   AF-I0X892-F1
#
_cell.length_a   1.000
_cell.length_b   1.000
_cell.length_c   1.000
_cell.angle_alpha   90.00
_cell.angle_beta   90.00
_cell.angle_gamma   90.00
#
_symmetry.space_group_name_H-M   'P 1'
#
loop_
_entity.id
_entity.type
_entity.pdbx_description
1 polymer ?
#
loop_
_entity_poly.entity_id
_entity_poly.type
_entity_poly.pdbx_seq_one_letter_code
_entity_poly.pdbx_strand_id
1 'polypeptide(L)'
;MNIDISTLNDQDKAIFSNYLKNHFENFNPQPGDDLSFLDFWRNFVGQVKAKGAEKAINSMLIPQLPLDFKDEQNISAEIYPSCAGEIPVIKIKNTEDFENLVTNLLHKGVRPQNLSATGAAFVFGKTTRFIILSAKPYSNVTAKTLGLSEEDWQIKSMTIRLEHECTHYYTKRFFGCSQNHLHDELIADFFGLYSAFGEYKAEYFEYFMGIKGKEGSRLACYIPDCSPELFQVLKKAASSAAVYFEKWSKSPDFKNMKHEERIKYLCGLKLAEII
;
A
#
# COMPACT_ATOMS: atom_id res chain seq x y z
N MET A 1 8.98 24.17 -4.77
CA MET A 1 10.13 24.66 -3.97
C MET A 1 11.36 24.24 -4.76
N ASN A 2 12.22 25.15 -5.24
CA ASN A 2 13.34 24.69 -6.07
C ASN A 2 14.32 23.87 -5.23
N ILE A 3 14.35 22.54 -5.43
CA ILE A 3 15.27 21.65 -4.76
C ILE A 3 16.66 21.84 -5.36
N ASP A 4 17.61 22.26 -4.52
CA ASP A 4 19.00 22.39 -4.91
C ASP A 4 19.63 21.01 -5.15
N ILE A 5 20.04 20.78 -6.39
CA ILE A 5 20.74 19.57 -6.84
C ILE A 5 22.19 19.86 -7.26
N SER A 6 22.72 21.05 -6.95
CA SER A 6 24.08 21.47 -7.33
C SER A 6 25.15 20.56 -6.73
N THR A 7 24.87 19.96 -5.57
CA THR A 7 25.76 19.04 -4.85
C THR A 7 25.78 17.63 -5.43
N LEU A 8 24.85 17.28 -6.35
CA LEU A 8 24.78 15.95 -6.94
C LEU A 8 25.77 15.80 -8.10
N ASN A 9 26.42 14.64 -8.20
CA ASN A 9 27.15 14.24 -9.39
C ASN A 9 26.19 13.91 -10.55
N ASP A 10 26.70 13.69 -11.75
CA ASP A 10 25.87 13.48 -12.94
C ASP A 10 25.05 12.17 -12.88
N GLN A 11 25.59 11.13 -12.25
CA GLN A 11 24.86 9.87 -12.04
C GLN A 11 23.67 10.09 -11.10
N ASP A 12 23.87 10.77 -9.97
CA ASP A 12 22.82 11.07 -9.01
C ASP A 12 21.75 12.01 -9.59
N LYS A 13 22.15 12.99 -10.42
CA LYS A 13 21.21 13.83 -11.17
C LYS A 13 20.36 13.02 -12.13
N ALA A 14 20.93 12.02 -12.81
CA ALA A 14 20.18 11.13 -13.69
C ALA A 14 19.18 10.27 -12.91
N ILE A 15 19.59 9.72 -11.76
CA ILE A 15 18.70 8.95 -10.87
C ILE A 15 17.57 9.86 -10.35
N PHE A 16 17.90 11.06 -9.87
CA PHE A 16 16.92 12.04 -9.40
C PHE A 16 15.94 12.44 -10.52
N SER A 17 16.42 12.70 -11.73
CA SER A 17 15.56 12.99 -12.88
C SER A 17 14.62 11.82 -13.20
N ASN A 18 15.12 10.58 -13.16
CA ASN A 18 14.28 9.40 -13.36
C ASN A 18 13.21 9.24 -12.28
N TYR A 19 13.54 9.61 -11.04
CA TYR A 19 12.62 9.63 -9.92
C TYR A 19 11.46 10.63 -10.12
N LEU A 20 11.71 11.77 -10.79
CA LEU A 20 10.69 12.78 -11.07
C LEU A 20 9.81 12.50 -12.28
N LYS A 21 10.15 11.49 -13.09
CA LYS A 21 9.33 11.10 -14.24
C LYS A 21 7.98 10.61 -13.76
N ASN A 22 6.95 10.99 -14.50
CA ASN A 22 5.63 10.42 -14.31
C ASN A 22 5.58 9.05 -15.01
N HIS A 23 5.52 7.98 -14.21
CA HIS A 23 5.49 6.59 -14.70
C HIS A 23 4.11 6.15 -15.20
N PHE A 24 3.09 7.02 -15.10
CA PHE A 24 1.71 6.77 -15.54
C PHE A 24 1.39 7.37 -16.93
N GLU A 25 2.29 8.15 -17.55
CA GLU A 25 2.02 8.95 -18.78
C GLU A 25 1.68 8.14 -20.03
N ASN A 26 2.11 6.88 -20.14
CA ASN A 26 2.07 6.11 -21.39
C ASN A 26 1.09 4.93 -21.35
N PHE A 27 -0.09 5.09 -20.76
CA PHE A 27 -0.96 3.94 -20.51
C PHE A 27 -2.22 3.79 -21.37
N ASN A 28 -2.42 2.56 -21.83
CA ASN A 28 -3.63 2.06 -22.48
C ASN A 28 -4.42 1.16 -21.53
N PRO A 29 -5.68 1.49 -21.19
CA PRO A 29 -6.54 0.63 -20.36
C PRO A 29 -6.57 -0.81 -20.88
N GLN A 30 -6.33 -1.79 -20.00
CA GLN A 30 -6.41 -3.20 -20.38
C GLN A 30 -7.88 -3.54 -20.69
N PRO A 31 -8.19 -4.19 -21.83
CA PRO A 31 -9.56 -4.49 -22.20
C PRO A 31 -10.11 -5.65 -21.36
N GLY A 32 -11.28 -5.42 -20.77
CA GLY A 32 -12.16 -6.44 -20.19
C GLY A 32 -11.75 -6.92 -18.80
N ASP A 33 -12.51 -6.51 -17.78
CA ASP A 33 -12.36 -7.09 -16.45
C ASP A 33 -13.03 -8.45 -16.38
N ASP A 34 -12.21 -9.49 -16.52
CA ASP A 34 -12.59 -10.82 -16.06
C ASP A 34 -12.81 -10.77 -14.54
N LEU A 35 -14.09 -10.67 -14.16
CA LEU A 35 -14.56 -10.68 -12.77
C LEU A 35 -14.92 -12.09 -12.30
N SER A 36 -14.71 -13.14 -13.11
CA SER A 36 -15.07 -14.52 -12.76
C SER A 36 -14.35 -15.02 -11.51
N PHE A 37 -13.17 -14.45 -11.21
CA PHE A 37 -12.45 -14.74 -9.97
C PHE A 37 -13.30 -14.47 -8.72
N LEU A 38 -14.21 -13.49 -8.76
CA LEU A 38 -15.05 -13.14 -7.61
C LEU A 38 -16.00 -14.26 -7.19
N ASP A 39 -16.41 -15.15 -8.08
CA ASP A 39 -17.34 -16.23 -7.73
C ASP A 39 -16.70 -17.23 -6.78
N PHE A 40 -15.43 -17.59 -7.03
CA PHE A 40 -14.63 -18.38 -6.09
C PHE A 40 -14.54 -17.68 -4.73
N TRP A 41 -14.23 -16.39 -4.73
CA TRP A 41 -14.02 -15.63 -3.49
C TRP A 41 -15.31 -15.38 -2.71
N ARG A 42 -16.45 -15.17 -3.37
CA ARG A 42 -17.75 -15.06 -2.71
C ARG A 42 -18.11 -16.38 -2.02
N ASN A 43 -17.85 -17.52 -2.68
CA ASN A 43 -18.00 -18.82 -2.04
C ASN A 43 -17.04 -18.98 -0.85
N PHE A 44 -15.76 -18.62 -1.01
CA PHE A 44 -14.77 -18.66 0.07
C PHE A 44 -15.20 -17.83 1.29
N VAL A 45 -15.62 -16.58 1.09
CA VAL A 45 -16.15 -15.71 2.16
C VAL A 45 -17.37 -16.34 2.83
N GLY A 46 -18.26 -16.97 2.05
CA GLY A 46 -19.37 -17.75 2.58
C GLY A 46 -18.92 -18.92 3.47
N GLN A 47 -17.88 -19.67 3.05
CA GLN A 47 -17.33 -20.77 3.85
C GLN A 47 -16.65 -20.28 5.13
N VAL A 48 -15.93 -19.15 5.10
CA VAL A 48 -15.35 -18.54 6.31
C VAL A 48 -16.44 -18.24 7.33
N LYS A 49 -17.56 -17.65 6.90
CA LYS A 49 -18.72 -17.35 7.77
C LYS A 49 -19.43 -18.61 8.28
N ALA A 50 -19.55 -19.64 7.45
CA ALA A 50 -20.30 -20.83 7.78
C ALA A 50 -19.53 -21.85 8.64
N LYS A 51 -18.21 -21.96 8.44
CA LYS A 51 -17.40 -23.06 8.98
C LYS A 51 -16.16 -22.61 9.77
N GLY A 52 -15.87 -21.31 9.82
CA GLY A 52 -14.65 -20.76 10.41
C GLY A 52 -13.54 -20.55 9.37
N ALA A 53 -12.64 -19.62 9.68
CA ALA A 53 -11.57 -19.21 8.77
C ALA A 53 -10.56 -20.33 8.51
N GLU A 54 -10.13 -21.06 9.54
CA GLU A 54 -9.15 -22.15 9.41
C GLU A 54 -9.61 -23.20 8.41
N LYS A 55 -10.83 -23.75 8.60
CA LYS A 55 -11.37 -24.78 7.70
C LYS A 55 -11.50 -24.29 6.27
N ALA A 56 -11.98 -23.06 6.06
CA ALA A 56 -12.11 -22.50 4.73
C ALA A 56 -10.74 -22.29 4.05
N ILE A 57 -9.77 -21.71 4.76
CA ILE A 57 -8.41 -21.47 4.24
C ILE A 57 -7.71 -22.80 3.91
N ASN A 58 -7.70 -23.75 4.86
CA ASN A 58 -7.03 -25.03 4.68
C ASN A 58 -7.66 -25.85 3.57
N SER A 59 -8.98 -25.85 3.41
CA SER A 59 -9.64 -26.65 2.36
C SER A 59 -9.62 -26.00 0.97
N MET A 60 -9.65 -24.67 0.89
CA MET A 60 -9.84 -23.96 -0.38
C MET A 60 -8.59 -23.24 -0.91
N LEU A 61 -7.72 -22.74 -0.05
CA LEU A 61 -6.56 -21.95 -0.45
C LEU A 61 -5.24 -22.73 -0.34
N ILE A 62 -5.05 -23.48 0.74
CA ILE A 62 -3.79 -24.20 1.02
C ILE A 62 -3.99 -25.69 1.37
N PRO A 63 -4.74 -26.48 0.59
CA PRO A 63 -5.02 -27.89 0.92
C PRO A 63 -3.78 -28.78 1.02
N GLN A 64 -2.67 -28.38 0.39
CA GLN A 64 -1.42 -29.13 0.42
C GLN A 64 -0.49 -28.71 1.57
N LEU A 65 -0.76 -27.56 2.20
CA LEU A 65 0.07 -26.96 3.25
C LEU A 65 -0.84 -26.36 4.34
N PRO A 66 -1.67 -27.17 5.01
CA PRO A 66 -2.61 -26.68 6.00
C PRO A 66 -1.88 -26.05 7.20
N LEU A 67 -2.57 -25.10 7.85
CA LEU A 67 -2.09 -24.40 9.04
C LEU A 67 -3.01 -24.68 10.23
N ASP A 68 -2.41 -24.74 11.41
CA ASP A 68 -3.11 -24.65 12.70
C ASP A 68 -3.02 -23.19 13.15
N PHE A 69 -4.12 -22.45 13.04
CA PHE A 69 -4.12 -21.01 13.28
C PHE A 69 -4.19 -20.72 14.78
N LYS A 70 -3.29 -19.85 15.26
CA LYS A 70 -3.24 -19.50 16.69
C LYS A 70 -4.40 -18.64 17.15
N ASP A 71 -4.98 -17.86 16.24
CA ASP A 71 -6.04 -16.89 16.55
C ASP A 71 -7.11 -16.85 15.44
N GLU A 72 -7.67 -18.02 15.08
CA GLU A 72 -8.63 -18.13 13.97
C GLU A 72 -9.86 -17.21 14.10
N GLN A 73 -10.28 -16.93 15.33
CA GLN A 73 -11.42 -16.07 15.64
C GLN A 73 -11.23 -14.61 15.22
N ASN A 74 -9.97 -14.17 15.03
CA ASN A 74 -9.61 -12.84 14.54
C ASN A 74 -9.12 -12.86 13.09
N ILE A 75 -9.46 -13.92 12.35
CA ILE A 75 -9.30 -13.98 10.89
C ILE A 75 -10.67 -13.73 10.25
N SER A 76 -10.72 -12.78 9.32
CA SER A 76 -11.93 -12.47 8.57
C SER A 76 -11.65 -12.37 7.08
N ALA A 77 -12.68 -12.61 6.27
CA ALA A 77 -12.63 -12.45 4.83
C ALA A 77 -13.88 -11.71 4.33
N GLU A 78 -13.70 -10.83 3.37
CA GLU A 78 -14.79 -10.07 2.74
C GLU A 78 -14.52 -9.78 1.26
N ILE A 79 -15.57 -9.42 0.54
CA ILE A 79 -15.46 -8.78 -0.77
C ILE A 79 -15.55 -7.27 -0.52
N TYR A 80 -14.43 -6.58 -0.68
CA TYR A 80 -14.32 -5.16 -0.40
C TYR A 80 -14.64 -4.30 -1.64
N PRO A 81 -15.57 -3.34 -1.57
CA PRO A 81 -15.92 -2.47 -2.69
C PRO A 81 -14.89 -1.31 -2.82
N SER A 82 -13.73 -1.60 -3.41
CA SER A 82 -12.68 -0.59 -3.60
C SER A 82 -13.01 0.43 -4.69
N CYS A 83 -12.23 1.51 -4.77
CA CYS A 83 -12.28 2.49 -5.87
C CYS A 83 -11.98 1.86 -7.25
N ALA A 84 -11.39 0.67 -7.29
CA ALA A 84 -11.11 -0.08 -8.51
C ALA A 84 -12.10 -1.22 -8.78
N GLY A 85 -13.22 -1.27 -8.06
CA GLY A 85 -14.18 -2.38 -8.08
C GLY A 85 -13.94 -3.37 -6.93
N GLU A 86 -14.74 -4.43 -6.92
CA GLU A 86 -14.69 -5.43 -5.84
C GLU A 86 -13.34 -6.18 -5.81
N ILE A 87 -12.75 -6.29 -4.61
CA ILE A 87 -11.54 -7.08 -4.36
C ILE A 87 -11.70 -7.92 -3.07
N PRO A 88 -11.37 -9.22 -3.10
CA PRO A 88 -11.35 -10.05 -1.91
C PRO A 88 -10.23 -9.63 -0.96
N VAL A 89 -10.55 -9.56 0.34
CA VAL A 89 -9.61 -9.18 1.40
C VAL A 89 -9.69 -10.20 2.51
N ILE A 90 -8.53 -10.72 2.93
CA ILE A 90 -8.35 -11.51 4.16
C ILE A 90 -7.65 -10.64 5.19
N LYS A 91 -8.23 -10.45 6.37
CA LYS A 91 -7.65 -9.68 7.47
C LYS A 91 -7.25 -10.63 8.58
N ILE A 92 -6.01 -10.51 9.05
CA ILE A 92 -5.43 -11.38 10.08
C ILE A 92 -4.81 -10.53 11.17
N LYS A 93 -5.32 -10.67 12.40
CA LYS A 93 -4.81 -9.94 13.56
C LYS A 93 -3.50 -10.48 14.08
N ASN A 94 -3.39 -11.80 14.19
CA ASN A 94 -2.18 -12.45 14.67
C ASN A 94 -1.07 -12.39 13.60
N THR A 95 0.10 -11.87 13.99
CA THR A 95 1.22 -11.67 13.07
C THR A 95 1.79 -12.99 12.54
N GLU A 96 1.88 -14.01 13.38
CA GLU A 96 2.44 -15.30 12.98
C GLU A 96 1.50 -16.04 12.02
N ASP A 97 0.20 -15.99 12.27
CA ASP A 97 -0.83 -16.53 11.38
C ASP A 97 -0.78 -15.85 9.99
N PHE A 98 -0.59 -14.53 9.96
CA PHE A 98 -0.42 -13.79 8.70
C PHE A 98 0.83 -14.27 7.95
N GLU A 99 1.97 -14.36 8.63
CA GLU A 99 3.23 -14.74 8.01
C GLU A 99 3.20 -16.20 7.51
N ASN A 100 2.59 -17.10 8.29
CA ASN A 100 2.44 -18.49 7.90
C ASN A 100 1.50 -18.65 6.70
N LEU A 101 0.37 -17.92 6.67
CA LEU A 101 -0.52 -17.94 5.51
C LEU A 101 0.17 -17.41 4.27
N VAL A 102 0.85 -16.27 4.35
CA VAL A 102 1.59 -15.70 3.21
C VAL A 102 2.67 -16.69 2.73
N THR A 103 3.40 -17.32 3.65
CA THR A 103 4.42 -18.32 3.34
C THR A 103 3.83 -19.52 2.58
N ASN A 104 2.74 -20.10 3.07
CA ASN A 104 2.16 -21.30 2.48
C ASN A 104 1.43 -21.00 1.18
N LEU A 105 0.64 -19.92 1.13
CA LEU A 105 -0.21 -19.58 0.00
C LEU A 105 0.58 -18.96 -1.16
N LEU A 106 1.49 -18.02 -0.87
CA LEU A 106 2.19 -17.25 -1.91
C LEU A 106 3.58 -17.79 -2.22
N HIS A 107 4.23 -18.41 -1.24
CA HIS A 107 5.62 -18.89 -1.37
C HIS A 107 5.76 -20.40 -1.24
N LYS A 108 4.64 -21.15 -1.29
CA LYS A 108 4.60 -22.62 -1.34
C LYS A 108 5.39 -23.27 -0.19
N GLY A 109 5.31 -22.68 1.00
CA GLY A 109 5.95 -23.17 2.23
C GLY A 109 7.38 -22.66 2.44
N VAL A 110 7.94 -21.85 1.53
CA VAL A 110 9.27 -21.26 1.67
C VAL A 110 9.16 -19.84 2.21
N ARG A 111 9.58 -19.63 3.46
CA ARG A 111 9.48 -18.32 4.12
C ARG A 111 10.44 -17.28 3.49
N PRO A 112 9.94 -16.15 2.96
CA PRO A 112 10.80 -15.06 2.48
C PRO A 112 11.59 -14.39 3.60
N GLN A 113 12.80 -13.91 3.31
CA GLN A 113 13.68 -13.25 4.30
C GLN A 113 13.03 -12.00 4.94
N ASN A 114 12.33 -11.19 4.14
CA ASN A 114 11.79 -9.90 4.60
C ASN A 114 10.32 -9.95 5.02
N LEU A 115 9.75 -11.15 5.18
CA LEU A 115 8.32 -11.31 5.49
C LEU A 115 7.91 -10.66 6.83
N SER A 116 8.83 -10.58 7.79
CA SER A 116 8.59 -9.91 9.07
C SER A 116 8.34 -8.41 8.91
N ALA A 117 8.93 -7.77 7.89
CA ALA A 117 8.72 -6.37 7.57
C ALA A 117 7.47 -6.14 6.68
N THR A 118 6.95 -7.20 6.05
CA THR A 118 5.74 -7.15 5.24
C THR A 118 4.50 -7.11 6.14
N GLY A 119 3.57 -6.19 5.86
CA GLY A 119 2.28 -6.13 6.55
C GLY A 119 1.06 -6.28 5.65
N ALA A 120 1.24 -6.35 4.33
CA ALA A 120 0.20 -6.73 3.39
C ALA A 120 0.80 -7.57 2.26
N ALA A 121 -0.02 -8.41 1.66
CA ALA A 121 0.32 -9.10 0.42
C ALA A 121 -0.79 -8.86 -0.59
N PHE A 122 -0.46 -8.21 -1.70
CA PHE A 122 -1.36 -7.98 -2.80
C PHE A 122 -1.02 -8.92 -3.96
N VAL A 123 -2.00 -9.72 -4.37
CA VAL A 123 -1.88 -10.64 -5.51
C VAL A 123 -2.71 -10.10 -6.65
N PHE A 124 -2.09 -9.95 -7.81
CA PHE A 124 -2.76 -9.55 -9.05
C PHE A 124 -2.33 -10.43 -10.21
N GLY A 125 -3.28 -11.21 -10.72
CA GLY A 125 -3.15 -12.03 -11.91
C GLY A 125 -4.42 -12.00 -12.74
N LYS A 126 -4.40 -12.66 -13.91
CA LYS A 126 -5.52 -12.70 -14.85
C LYS A 126 -6.81 -13.21 -14.17
N THR A 127 -6.72 -14.33 -13.47
CA THR A 127 -7.84 -15.05 -12.86
C THR A 127 -7.82 -15.05 -11.33
N THR A 128 -6.85 -14.38 -10.70
CA THR A 128 -6.68 -14.38 -9.24
C THR A 128 -6.26 -12.99 -8.80
N ARG A 129 -7.09 -12.34 -7.96
CA ARG A 129 -6.81 -11.02 -7.40
C ARG A 129 -7.35 -10.99 -5.97
N PHE A 130 -6.52 -10.62 -5.00
CA PHE A 130 -6.93 -10.50 -3.60
C PHE A 130 -5.84 -9.80 -2.77
N ILE A 131 -6.20 -9.40 -1.55
CA ILE A 131 -5.30 -8.78 -0.58
C ILE A 131 -5.32 -9.61 0.71
N ILE A 132 -4.16 -9.81 1.33
CA ILE A 132 -4.03 -10.28 2.71
C ILE A 132 -3.45 -9.15 3.55
N LEU A 133 -4.10 -8.82 4.67
CA LEU A 133 -3.71 -7.73 5.56
C LEU A 133 -3.30 -8.27 6.93
N SER A 134 -2.18 -7.75 7.44
CA SER A 134 -1.70 -7.94 8.80
C SER A 134 -2.06 -6.74 9.68
N ALA A 135 -2.43 -7.00 10.94
CA ALA A 135 -2.64 -5.97 11.95
C ALA A 135 -1.35 -5.41 12.59
N LYS A 136 -0.17 -5.66 11.99
CA LYS A 136 1.09 -5.01 12.37
C LYS A 136 0.95 -3.48 12.29
N PRO A 137 1.61 -2.71 13.18
CA PRO A 137 1.69 -1.26 13.06
C PRO A 137 2.12 -0.83 11.65
N TYR A 138 1.47 0.20 11.10
CA TYR A 138 1.82 0.68 9.77
C TYR A 138 3.22 1.27 9.76
N SER A 139 4.04 0.85 8.80
CA SER A 139 5.43 1.29 8.65
C SER A 139 6.32 1.13 9.90
N ASN A 140 6.00 0.18 10.79
CA ASN A 140 6.66 -0.02 12.08
C ASN A 140 6.70 1.24 12.99
N VAL A 141 5.78 2.19 12.77
CA VAL A 141 5.63 3.36 13.64
C VAL A 141 4.70 3.00 14.80
N THR A 142 5.06 3.41 16.00
CA THR A 142 4.28 3.09 17.22
C THR A 142 3.10 4.05 17.39
N ALA A 143 2.06 3.61 18.12
CA ALA A 143 0.90 4.47 18.42
C ALA A 143 1.33 5.74 19.18
N LYS A 144 2.29 5.57 20.10
CA LYS A 144 2.90 6.66 20.89
C LYS A 144 3.49 7.76 20.01
N THR A 145 4.17 7.43 18.92
CA THR A 145 4.76 8.41 17.99
C THR A 145 3.70 9.33 17.38
N LEU A 146 2.50 8.81 17.13
CA LEU A 146 1.38 9.58 16.57
C LEU A 146 0.43 10.14 17.64
N GLY A 147 0.70 9.90 18.93
CA GLY A 147 -0.18 10.30 20.02
C GLY A 147 -1.52 9.57 20.06
N LEU A 148 -1.55 8.31 19.59
CA LEU A 148 -2.75 7.47 19.51
C LEU A 148 -2.73 6.36 20.57
N SER A 149 -3.90 5.75 20.83
CA SER A 149 -3.97 4.49 21.55
C SER A 149 -3.52 3.33 20.65
N GLU A 150 -3.06 2.22 21.23
CA GLU A 150 -2.67 1.02 20.47
C GLU A 150 -3.86 0.43 19.69
N GLU A 151 -5.06 0.46 20.26
CA GLU A 151 -6.28 -0.02 19.61
C GLU A 151 -6.65 0.84 18.41
N ASP A 152 -6.69 2.17 18.59
CA ASP A 152 -6.95 3.10 17.49
C ASP A 152 -5.91 2.97 16.39
N TRP A 153 -4.63 2.83 16.77
CA TRP A 153 -3.55 2.71 15.80
C TRP A 153 -3.58 1.40 15.04
N GLN A 154 -3.99 0.29 15.67
CA GLN A 154 -4.20 -0.97 14.99
C GLN A 154 -5.31 -0.87 13.93
N ILE A 155 -6.45 -0.29 14.29
CA ILE A 155 -7.59 -0.08 13.37
C ILE A 155 -7.17 0.82 12.20
N LYS A 156 -6.49 1.93 12.49
CA LYS A 156 -5.99 2.85 11.48
C LYS A 156 -4.93 2.20 10.60
N SER A 157 -3.98 1.44 11.16
CA SER A 157 -2.94 0.74 10.40
C SER A 157 -3.54 -0.24 9.38
N MET A 158 -4.59 -0.96 9.77
CA MET A 158 -5.33 -1.85 8.87
C MET A 158 -6.05 -1.07 7.76
N THR A 159 -6.68 0.06 8.09
CA THR A 159 -7.36 0.92 7.12
C THR A 159 -6.38 1.53 6.13
N ILE A 160 -5.24 2.05 6.60
CA ILE A 160 -4.18 2.60 5.75
C ILE A 160 -3.72 1.53 4.77
N ARG A 161 -3.40 0.32 5.24
CA ARG A 161 -2.98 -0.77 4.37
C ARG A 161 -4.03 -1.16 3.34
N LEU A 162 -5.28 -1.33 3.76
CA LEU A 162 -6.36 -1.72 2.86
C LEU A 162 -6.47 -0.73 1.69
N GLU A 163 -6.50 0.56 2.01
CA GLU A 163 -6.71 1.63 1.03
C GLU A 163 -5.44 1.90 0.19
N HIS A 164 -4.27 1.72 0.78
CA HIS A 164 -2.98 1.71 0.08
C HIS A 164 -2.94 0.59 -0.98
N GLU A 165 -3.25 -0.66 -0.60
CA GLU A 165 -3.30 -1.78 -1.56
C GLU A 165 -4.45 -1.64 -2.57
N CYS A 166 -5.59 -1.05 -2.19
CA CYS A 166 -6.65 -0.72 -3.14
C CYS A 166 -6.21 0.33 -4.16
N THR A 167 -5.36 1.28 -3.77
CA THR A 167 -4.77 2.24 -4.69
C THR A 167 -3.84 1.54 -5.67
N HIS A 168 -3.00 0.61 -5.20
CA HIS A 168 -2.19 -0.22 -6.10
C HIS A 168 -3.04 -1.12 -7.00
N TYR A 169 -4.16 -1.63 -6.49
CA TYR A 169 -5.11 -2.37 -7.31
C TYR A 169 -5.71 -1.48 -8.42
N TYR A 170 -6.05 -0.24 -8.11
CA TYR A 170 -6.51 0.75 -9.07
C TYR A 170 -5.43 1.05 -10.12
N THR A 171 -4.21 1.40 -9.68
CA THR A 171 -3.12 1.71 -10.61
C THR A 171 -2.75 0.51 -11.46
N LYS A 172 -2.75 -0.71 -10.89
CA LYS A 172 -2.51 -1.93 -11.66
C LYS A 172 -3.58 -2.21 -12.70
N ARG A 173 -4.86 -2.01 -12.36
CA ARG A 173 -6.01 -2.27 -13.26
C ARG A 173 -6.12 -1.23 -14.38
N PHE A 174 -5.99 0.05 -14.05
CA PHE A 174 -6.26 1.15 -14.96
C PHE A 174 -5.04 1.85 -15.54
N PHE A 175 -3.86 1.62 -14.95
CA PHE A 175 -2.57 2.14 -15.42
C PHE A 175 -1.52 1.04 -15.70
N GLY A 176 -1.84 -0.25 -15.45
CA GLY A 176 -0.97 -1.39 -15.71
C GLY A 176 0.29 -1.44 -14.84
N CYS A 177 0.55 -0.40 -14.08
CA CYS A 177 1.69 -0.26 -13.20
C CYS A 177 1.21 -0.27 -11.74
N SER A 178 1.88 -1.09 -10.96
CA SER A 178 1.99 -0.98 -9.52
C SER A 178 3.48 -1.21 -9.29
N GLN A 179 4.24 -0.14 -9.16
CA GLN A 179 5.70 -0.21 -9.13
C GLN A 179 6.15 0.28 -7.76
N ASN A 180 7.21 -0.34 -7.24
CA ASN A 180 7.84 0.10 -5.99
C ASN A 180 8.68 1.37 -6.22
N HIS A 181 8.09 2.40 -6.84
CA HIS A 181 8.68 3.71 -6.97
C HIS A 181 7.90 4.70 -6.11
N LEU A 182 8.61 5.67 -5.56
CA LEU A 182 8.04 6.48 -4.50
C LEU A 182 6.90 7.42 -4.95
N HIS A 183 6.72 7.70 -6.25
CA HIS A 183 5.48 8.36 -6.74
C HIS A 183 4.22 7.50 -6.53
N ASP A 184 4.23 6.20 -6.84
CA ASP A 184 3.09 5.28 -6.66
C ASP A 184 2.82 5.09 -5.17
N GLU A 185 3.87 4.89 -4.38
CA GLU A 185 3.80 4.75 -2.92
C GLU A 185 3.28 6.02 -2.24
N LEU A 186 3.67 7.21 -2.71
CA LEU A 186 3.16 8.48 -2.20
C LEU A 186 1.65 8.61 -2.45
N ILE A 187 1.16 8.20 -3.63
CA ILE A 187 -0.26 8.21 -3.95
C ILE A 187 -1.01 7.18 -3.09
N ALA A 188 -0.49 5.96 -2.97
CA ALA A 188 -1.10 4.91 -2.17
C ALA A 188 -1.12 5.27 -0.67
N ASP A 189 -0.04 5.84 -0.14
CA ASP A 189 0.01 6.37 1.23
C ASP A 189 -0.96 7.53 1.44
N PHE A 190 -1.13 8.40 0.44
CA PHE A 190 -2.08 9.49 0.52
C PHE A 190 -3.51 9.01 0.74
N PHE A 191 -3.98 8.07 -0.08
CA PHE A 191 -5.33 7.53 0.07
C PHE A 191 -5.45 6.68 1.34
N GLY A 192 -4.42 5.90 1.68
CA GLY A 192 -4.37 5.18 2.95
C GLY A 192 -4.54 6.08 4.18
N LEU A 193 -3.74 7.14 4.26
CA LEU A 193 -3.79 8.13 5.33
C LEU A 193 -5.11 8.88 5.35
N TYR A 194 -5.56 9.39 4.20
CA TYR A 194 -6.80 10.16 4.10
C TYR A 194 -8.01 9.32 4.54
N SER A 195 -8.10 8.06 4.11
CA SER A 195 -9.19 7.17 4.50
C SER A 195 -9.15 6.80 6.00
N ALA A 196 -7.96 6.64 6.59
CA ALA A 196 -7.83 6.27 8.00
C ALA A 196 -8.01 7.43 9.00
N PHE A 197 -7.67 8.66 8.59
CA PHE A 197 -7.70 9.84 9.46
C PHE A 197 -8.80 10.85 9.10
N GLY A 198 -9.42 10.74 7.92
CA GLY A 198 -10.36 11.73 7.38
C GLY A 198 -9.68 12.99 6.84
N GLU A 199 -8.37 13.12 7.03
CA GLU A 199 -7.53 14.19 6.54
C GLU A 199 -6.13 13.62 6.24
N TYR A 200 -5.42 14.24 5.29
CA TYR A 200 -4.02 13.91 5.03
C TYR A 200 -3.11 14.91 5.75
N LYS A 201 -2.18 14.40 6.56
CA LYS A 201 -1.12 15.18 7.21
C LYS A 201 0.22 14.74 6.63
N ALA A 202 0.96 15.67 6.02
CA ALA A 202 2.28 15.38 5.46
C ALA A 202 3.23 14.85 6.54
N GLU A 203 3.10 15.34 7.77
CA GLU A 203 3.86 14.88 8.93
C GLU A 203 3.77 13.38 9.18
N TYR A 204 2.58 12.77 9.03
CA TYR A 204 2.42 11.32 9.24
C TYR A 204 3.14 10.51 8.17
N PHE A 205 3.04 10.96 6.92
CA PHE A 205 3.81 10.39 5.82
C PHE A 205 5.33 10.49 6.07
N GLU A 206 5.81 11.62 6.58
CA GLU A 206 7.23 11.81 6.90
C GLU A 206 7.73 10.87 8.00
N TYR A 207 6.90 10.57 9.01
CA TYR A 207 7.22 9.54 10.01
C TYR A 207 7.32 8.16 9.38
N PHE A 208 6.37 7.76 8.52
CA PHE A 208 6.39 6.44 7.87
C PHE A 208 7.60 6.26 6.94
N MET A 209 7.93 7.31 6.21
CA MET A 209 9.09 7.30 5.32
C MET A 209 10.44 7.34 6.06
N GLY A 210 10.47 7.55 7.38
CA GLY A 210 11.72 7.76 8.12
C GLY A 210 12.42 9.07 7.73
N ILE A 211 11.65 10.05 7.25
CA ILE A 211 12.10 11.42 7.00
C ILE A 211 12.13 12.17 8.32
N LYS A 212 11.10 11.98 9.15
CA LYS A 212 10.96 12.55 10.48
C LYS A 212 11.03 11.46 11.55
N GLY A 213 11.74 11.73 12.64
CA GLY A 213 11.88 10.80 13.76
C GLY A 213 12.92 9.70 13.54
N LYS A 214 12.93 8.72 14.46
CA LYS A 214 13.82 7.53 14.41
C LYS A 214 13.09 6.26 13.97
N GLU A 215 11.76 6.32 13.88
CA GLU A 215 10.90 5.23 13.44
C GLU A 215 10.56 5.42 11.95
N GLY A 216 10.08 4.35 11.30
CA GLY A 216 9.86 4.32 9.87
C GLY A 216 11.16 4.19 9.06
N SER A 217 11.08 3.52 7.92
CA SER A 217 12.24 3.26 7.07
C SER A 217 11.88 3.04 5.60
N ARG A 218 10.62 3.27 5.23
CA ARG A 218 10.10 2.89 3.91
C ARG A 218 10.82 3.59 2.77
N LEU A 219 11.29 4.83 2.96
CA LEU A 219 12.01 5.55 1.92
C LEU A 219 13.25 4.79 1.41
N ALA A 220 13.98 4.12 2.30
CA ALA A 220 15.15 3.34 1.92
C ALA A 220 14.78 2.10 1.08
N CYS A 221 13.55 1.59 1.21
CA CYS A 221 13.05 0.47 0.40
C CYS A 221 12.77 0.88 -1.06
N TYR A 222 12.47 2.15 -1.31
CA TYR A 222 12.12 2.67 -2.64
C TYR A 222 13.30 3.29 -3.39
N ILE A 223 14.41 3.53 -2.69
CA ILE A 223 15.60 4.15 -3.24
C ILE A 223 16.83 3.33 -2.82
N PRO A 224 16.95 2.07 -3.28
CA PRO A 224 18.15 1.28 -3.02
C PRO A 224 19.37 1.92 -3.68
N ASP A 225 20.54 1.78 -3.06
CA ASP A 225 21.85 2.08 -3.65
C ASP A 225 22.04 3.54 -4.15
N CYS A 226 21.69 4.53 -3.32
CA CYS A 226 21.94 5.95 -3.60
C CYS A 226 23.05 6.55 -2.71
N SER A 227 23.70 7.62 -3.22
CA SER A 227 24.64 8.40 -2.42
C SER A 227 23.92 9.08 -1.24
N PRO A 228 24.64 9.36 -0.13
CA PRO A 228 24.06 10.12 0.98
C PRO A 228 23.47 11.47 0.53
N GLU A 229 24.11 12.15 -0.41
CA GLU A 229 23.68 13.43 -0.96
C GLU A 229 22.36 13.27 -1.73
N LEU A 230 22.27 12.29 -2.62
CA LEU A 230 21.03 11.98 -3.35
C LEU A 230 19.89 11.60 -2.41
N PHE A 231 20.18 10.79 -1.38
CA PHE A 231 19.19 10.41 -0.39
C PHE A 231 18.60 11.63 0.34
N GLN A 232 19.43 12.62 0.69
CA GLN A 232 18.96 13.87 1.30
C GLN A 232 18.12 14.71 0.34
N VAL A 233 18.50 14.78 -0.94
CA VAL A 233 17.71 15.46 -1.97
C VAL A 233 16.33 14.79 -2.15
N LEU A 234 16.30 13.45 -2.20
CA LEU A 234 15.06 12.69 -2.33
C LEU A 234 14.16 12.81 -1.09
N LYS A 235 14.73 12.87 0.11
CA LYS A 235 13.98 13.20 1.34
C LYS A 235 13.25 14.54 1.22
N LYS A 236 13.96 15.58 0.75
CA LYS A 236 13.36 16.92 0.54
C LYS A 236 12.28 16.89 -0.53
N ALA A 237 12.48 16.14 -1.61
CA ALA A 237 11.49 15.97 -2.67
C ALA A 237 10.22 15.27 -2.17
N ALA A 238 10.37 14.17 -1.44
CA ALA A 238 9.25 13.43 -0.84
C ALA A 238 8.46 14.31 0.14
N SER A 239 9.15 15.04 1.02
CA SER A 239 8.54 15.98 1.97
C SER A 239 7.80 17.11 1.25
N SER A 240 8.40 17.71 0.21
CA SER A 240 7.78 18.77 -0.57
C SER A 240 6.51 18.29 -1.28
N ALA A 241 6.55 17.10 -1.87
CA ALA A 241 5.39 16.48 -2.50
C ALA A 241 4.29 16.16 -1.48
N ALA A 242 4.63 15.63 -0.30
CA ALA A 242 3.69 15.38 0.78
C ALA A 242 3.00 16.68 1.26
N VAL A 243 3.76 17.76 1.42
CA VAL A 243 3.20 19.07 1.79
C VAL A 243 2.27 19.62 0.69
N TYR A 244 2.61 19.40 -0.59
CA TYR A 244 1.70 19.74 -1.69
C TYR A 244 0.39 18.93 -1.58
N PHE A 245 0.48 17.61 -1.38
CA PHE A 245 -0.68 16.71 -1.28
C PHE A 245 -1.60 17.12 -0.11
N GLU A 246 -1.02 17.51 1.02
CA GLU A 246 -1.79 18.05 2.15
C GLU A 246 -2.55 19.32 1.76
N LYS A 247 -1.89 20.29 1.12
CA LYS A 247 -2.57 21.52 0.66
C LYS A 247 -3.66 21.22 -0.36
N TRP A 248 -3.37 20.36 -1.33
CA TRP A 248 -4.32 19.95 -2.35
C TRP A 248 -5.54 19.25 -1.76
N SER A 249 -5.37 18.37 -0.77
CA SER A 249 -6.49 17.68 -0.10
C SER A 249 -7.48 18.62 0.60
N LYS A 250 -7.06 19.85 0.89
CA LYS A 250 -7.90 20.89 1.52
C LYS A 250 -8.56 21.81 0.49
N SER A 251 -8.18 21.72 -0.79
CA SER A 251 -8.68 22.57 -1.88
C SER A 251 -10.15 22.28 -2.24
N PRO A 252 -10.86 23.25 -2.84
CA PRO A 252 -12.19 23.02 -3.40
C PRO A 252 -12.20 21.94 -4.49
N ASP A 253 -11.17 21.91 -5.34
CA ASP A 253 -11.05 20.95 -6.44
C ASP A 253 -11.08 19.50 -5.91
N PHE A 254 -10.26 19.21 -4.90
CA PHE A 254 -10.25 17.90 -4.25
C PHE A 254 -11.63 17.51 -3.70
N LYS A 255 -12.31 18.46 -3.03
CA LYS A 255 -13.63 18.22 -2.42
C LYS A 255 -14.71 17.91 -3.47
N ASN A 256 -14.59 18.47 -4.67
CA ASN A 256 -15.53 18.27 -5.76
C ASN A 256 -15.24 17.00 -6.59
N MET A 257 -14.04 16.43 -6.48
CA MET A 257 -13.66 15.20 -7.15
C MET A 257 -14.16 13.95 -6.42
N LYS A 258 -14.58 12.95 -7.18
CA LYS A 258 -14.75 11.57 -6.72
C LYS A 258 -13.39 10.90 -6.46
N HIS A 259 -13.40 9.78 -5.76
CA HIS A 259 -12.17 9.06 -5.40
C HIS A 259 -11.32 8.68 -6.63
N GLU A 260 -11.93 8.08 -7.66
CA GLU A 260 -11.25 7.71 -8.91
C GLU A 260 -10.65 8.91 -9.67
N GLU A 261 -11.31 10.07 -9.62
CA GLU A 261 -10.84 11.31 -10.24
C GLU A 261 -9.62 11.86 -9.49
N ARG A 262 -9.62 11.74 -8.15
CA ARG A 262 -8.46 12.09 -7.31
C ARG A 262 -7.25 11.22 -7.63
N ILE A 263 -7.43 9.90 -7.78
CA ILE A 263 -6.31 9.00 -8.15
C ILE A 263 -5.78 9.39 -9.53
N LYS A 264 -6.67 9.54 -10.53
CA LYS A 264 -6.27 9.94 -11.89
C LYS A 264 -5.52 11.28 -11.90
N TYR A 265 -5.99 12.25 -11.12
CA TYR A 265 -5.32 13.54 -10.99
C TYR A 265 -3.88 13.37 -10.46
N LEU A 266 -3.70 12.65 -9.35
CA LEU A 266 -2.37 12.43 -8.77
C LEU A 266 -1.45 11.59 -9.65
N CYS A 267 -1.98 10.59 -10.37
CA CYS A 267 -1.24 9.84 -11.38
C CYS A 267 -0.83 10.73 -12.56
N GLY A 268 -1.62 11.75 -12.92
CA GLY A 268 -1.30 12.71 -13.97
C GLY A 268 -0.27 13.77 -13.57
N LEU A 269 -0.05 13.99 -12.27
CA LEU A 269 0.91 14.98 -11.80
C LEU A 269 2.35 14.54 -12.04
N LYS A 270 3.18 15.45 -12.55
CA LYS A 270 4.63 15.28 -12.54
C LYS A 270 5.17 15.75 -11.20
N LEU A 271 5.95 14.91 -10.52
CA LEU A 271 6.57 15.32 -9.24
C LEU A 271 7.43 16.58 -9.40
N ALA A 272 8.08 16.76 -10.55
CA ALA A 272 8.85 17.97 -10.86
C ALA A 272 8.04 19.29 -10.80
N GLU A 273 6.71 19.24 -10.96
CA GLU A 273 5.85 20.44 -10.96
C GLU A 273 5.39 20.83 -9.55
N ILE A 274 5.51 19.94 -8.58
CA ILE A 274 4.93 20.11 -7.24
C ILE A 274 5.95 20.14 -6.10
N ILE A 275 7.20 19.74 -6.38
CA ILE A 275 8.28 19.78 -5.40
C ILE A 275 8.97 21.14 -5.34
#